data_AF-A0A1R3VV90-F1
#
_entry.id   AF-A0A1R3VV90-F1
#
_cell.length_a   1.000
_cell.length_b   1.000
_cell.length_c   1.000
_cell.angle_alpha   90.00
_cell.angle_beta   90.00
_cell.angle_gamma   90.00
#
_symmetry.space_group_name_H-M   'P 1'
#
loop_
_entity.id
_entity.type
_entity.pdbx_description
1 polymer ?
#
loop_
_entity_poly.entity_id
_entity_poly.type
_entity_poly.pdbx_seq_one_letter_code
_entity_poly.pdbx_strand_id
1 'polypeptide(L)'
;MSPPRQASRRRQSQPSQPLPGWLWGLGGLLCGVLITAWMFVDSQGGAELTGAQDAAELAPAEGAVRPRFEFYTLLPELEVVVPEVPTRPRAANEPPAPPAAVERPGTYILQAGSFRSTEEADRMRASLALLGVQSNVQAVTVDTDTWHRVRIGPFTDLGELNQMRDRLHRHDIQTLMVRLATDA
;
A
#
# COMPACT_ATOMS: atom_id res chain seq x y z
N MET A 1 -65.92 48.87 -23.42
CA MET A 1 -65.17 47.72 -22.92
C MET A 1 -63.78 48.18 -22.49
N SER A 2 -63.50 48.20 -21.18
CA SER A 2 -62.19 48.57 -20.62
C SER A 2 -61.57 47.31 -20.01
N PRO A 3 -60.31 46.94 -20.29
CA PRO A 3 -59.62 45.89 -19.55
C PRO A 3 -59.01 46.46 -18.25
N PRO A 4 -58.94 45.67 -17.16
CA PRO A 4 -58.44 46.16 -15.88
C PRO A 4 -56.91 46.16 -15.80
N ARG A 5 -56.40 47.17 -15.08
CA ARG A 5 -55.02 47.36 -14.65
C ARG A 5 -54.56 46.16 -13.80
N GLN A 6 -53.46 45.51 -14.19
CA GLN A 6 -52.73 44.60 -13.30
C GLN A 6 -51.51 45.31 -12.71
N ALA A 7 -51.51 45.39 -11.39
CA ALA A 7 -50.47 46.01 -10.58
C ALA A 7 -49.29 45.05 -10.34
N SER A 8 -48.11 45.65 -10.28
CA SER A 8 -46.80 45.08 -9.99
C SER A 8 -46.76 44.27 -8.68
N ARG A 9 -46.37 42.99 -8.77
CA ARG A 9 -46.01 42.17 -7.61
C ARG A 9 -44.48 42.17 -7.44
N ARG A 10 -43.99 43.12 -6.62
CA ARG A 10 -42.59 43.21 -6.20
C ARG A 10 -42.23 41.95 -5.40
N ARG A 11 -41.26 41.18 -5.90
CA ARG A 11 -40.76 39.95 -5.26
C ARG A 11 -40.00 40.35 -4.00
N GLN A 12 -40.56 40.05 -2.83
CA GLN A 12 -40.00 40.37 -1.53
C GLN A 12 -38.97 39.29 -1.18
N SER A 13 -37.68 39.65 -1.16
CA SER A 13 -36.58 38.80 -0.70
C SER A 13 -36.62 38.68 0.82
N GLN A 14 -36.67 37.46 1.33
CA GLN A 14 -36.74 37.14 2.76
C GLN A 14 -35.34 37.27 3.40
N PRO A 15 -35.20 37.96 4.55
CA PRO A 15 -33.89 38.11 5.20
C PRO A 15 -33.51 36.83 5.95
N SER A 16 -32.30 36.32 5.70
CA SER A 16 -31.69 35.24 6.47
C SER A 16 -31.38 35.72 7.89
N GLN A 17 -31.93 35.02 8.88
CA GLN A 17 -31.68 35.33 10.29
C GLN A 17 -30.19 35.15 10.61
N PRO A 18 -29.54 36.10 11.30
CA PRO A 18 -28.15 35.95 11.72
C PRO A 18 -28.08 34.88 12.80
N LEU A 19 -27.29 33.84 12.54
CA LEU A 19 -27.03 32.78 13.50
C LEU A 19 -26.45 33.39 14.79
N PRO A 20 -26.88 32.96 15.98
CA PRO A 20 -26.45 33.53 17.24
C PRO A 20 -24.93 33.37 17.42
N GLY A 21 -24.24 34.45 17.79
CA GLY A 21 -22.76 34.53 17.81
C GLY A 21 -22.04 33.48 18.65
N TRP A 22 -22.73 32.81 19.57
CA TRP A 22 -22.19 31.68 20.32
C TRP A 22 -21.96 30.42 19.45
N LEU A 23 -22.73 30.24 18.37
CA LEU A 23 -22.46 29.19 17.38
C LEU A 23 -21.11 29.40 16.68
N TRP A 24 -20.65 30.65 16.54
CA TRP A 24 -19.33 30.95 15.99
C TRP A 24 -18.21 30.51 16.94
N GLY A 25 -18.41 30.72 18.25
CA GLY A 25 -17.48 30.24 19.28
C GLY A 25 -17.40 28.71 19.36
N LEU A 26 -18.55 28.03 19.30
CA LEU A 26 -18.61 26.55 19.26
C LEU A 26 -18.00 25.98 17.98
N GLY A 27 -18.25 26.61 16.83
CA GLY A 27 -17.68 26.21 15.55
C GLY A 27 -16.14 26.31 15.52
N GLY A 28 -15.60 27.40 16.07
CA GLY A 28 -14.15 27.59 16.20
C GLY A 28 -13.50 26.57 17.14
N LEU A 29 -14.12 26.28 18.29
CA LEU A 29 -13.62 25.30 19.25
C LEU A 29 -13.64 23.88 18.67
N LEU A 30 -14.71 23.51 17.98
CA LEU A 30 -14.81 22.20 17.36
C LEU A 30 -13.81 22.02 16.21
N CYS A 31 -13.57 23.07 15.40
CA CYS A 31 -12.51 23.06 14.38
C CYS A 31 -11.12 22.98 15.00
N GLY A 32 -10.86 23.74 16.08
CA GLY A 32 -9.58 23.71 16.79
C GLY A 32 -9.25 22.33 17.35
N VAL A 33 -10.20 21.70 18.03
CA VAL A 33 -10.04 20.33 18.56
C VAL A 33 -9.80 19.33 17.43
N LEU A 34 -10.48 19.46 16.29
CA LEU A 34 -10.26 18.61 15.11
C LEU A 34 -8.85 18.78 14.54
N ILE A 35 -8.35 20.01 14.42
CA ILE A 35 -7.00 20.30 13.90
C ILE A 35 -5.93 19.77 14.87
N THR A 36 -6.09 19.98 16.18
CA THR A 36 -5.16 19.46 17.19
C THR A 36 -5.18 17.93 17.23
N ALA A 37 -6.35 17.28 17.13
CA ALA A 37 -6.44 15.83 17.08
C ALA A 37 -5.77 15.26 15.82
N TRP A 38 -5.90 15.94 14.68
CA TRP A 38 -5.24 15.55 13.43
C TRP A 38 -3.71 15.67 13.53
N MET A 39 -3.21 16.77 14.11
CA MET A 39 -1.77 16.92 14.37
C MET A 39 -1.24 15.93 15.40
N PHE A 40 -2.03 15.59 16.41
CA PHE A 40 -1.62 14.64 17.45
C PHE A 40 -1.53 13.21 16.90
N VAL A 41 -2.44 12.79 16.02
CA VAL A 41 -2.34 11.48 15.34
C VAL A 41 -1.07 11.40 14.47
N ASP A 42 -0.71 12.49 13.79
CA ASP A 42 0.51 12.57 12.98
C ASP A 42 1.78 12.63 13.86
N SER A 43 1.71 13.27 15.04
CA SER A 43 2.85 13.41 15.96
C SER A 43 3.08 12.23 16.91
N GLN A 44 2.14 11.29 17.03
CA GLN A 44 2.27 10.10 17.91
C GLN A 44 3.30 9.07 17.40
N GLY A 45 3.96 9.33 16.26
CA GLY A 45 5.06 8.53 15.71
C GLY A 45 6.41 8.68 16.43
N GLY A 46 6.48 9.34 17.59
CA GLY A 46 7.75 9.56 18.31
C GLY A 46 7.57 9.66 19.81
N ALA A 47 7.38 8.52 20.49
CA ALA A 47 7.52 8.48 21.95
C ALA A 47 9.00 8.41 22.33
N GLU A 48 9.59 9.56 22.66
CA GLU A 48 10.86 9.65 23.39
C GLU A 48 10.73 9.00 24.77
N LEU A 49 11.47 7.92 24.98
CA LEU A 49 11.63 7.28 26.28
C LEU A 49 12.55 8.14 27.15
N THR A 50 11.99 9.14 27.81
CA THR A 50 12.65 9.78 28.96
C THR A 50 12.51 8.84 30.16
N GLY A 51 13.61 8.20 30.56
CA GLY A 51 13.64 7.39 31.77
C GLY A 51 15.01 6.82 32.08
N ALA A 52 15.69 7.46 33.04
CA ALA A 52 16.64 6.90 34.02
C ALA A 52 17.86 7.83 34.22
N GLN A 53 17.65 8.89 35.01
CA GLN A 53 18.69 9.34 35.93
C GLN A 53 18.54 8.48 37.19
N ASP A 54 19.42 7.49 37.38
CA ASP A 54 19.99 7.14 38.68
C ASP A 54 21.14 6.14 38.51
N ALA A 55 22.05 6.12 39.48
CA ALA A 55 23.29 5.34 39.59
C ALA A 55 24.52 5.88 38.85
N ALA A 56 25.09 6.93 39.45
CA ALA A 56 26.54 7.02 39.57
C ALA A 56 27.05 5.94 40.54
N GLU A 57 28.31 5.55 40.32
CA GLU A 57 29.23 4.81 41.21
C GLU A 57 29.53 3.34 40.82
N LEU A 58 30.84 3.08 40.69
CA LEU A 58 31.59 1.82 40.56
C LEU A 58 32.03 1.39 39.15
N ALA A 59 33.12 1.99 38.69
CA ALA A 59 34.26 1.22 38.20
C ALA A 59 35.19 0.92 39.41
N PRO A 60 36.08 -0.10 39.41
CA PRO A 60 36.63 -0.82 38.26
C PRO A 60 36.76 -2.35 38.44
N ALA A 61 36.97 -3.09 37.35
CA ALA A 61 37.99 -4.14 37.20
C ALA A 61 37.72 -5.01 35.97
N GLU A 62 38.74 -5.06 35.13
CA GLU A 62 38.88 -5.89 33.95
C GLU A 62 38.73 -7.39 34.23
N GLY A 63 38.37 -8.15 33.20
CA GLY A 63 38.70 -9.58 33.16
C GLY A 63 37.59 -10.55 32.73
N ALA A 64 36.49 -10.11 32.12
CA ALA A 64 35.55 -11.05 31.49
C ALA A 64 35.97 -11.32 30.04
N VAL A 65 36.74 -12.39 29.85
CA VAL A 65 36.93 -13.03 28.53
C VAL A 65 35.55 -13.42 28.00
N ARG A 66 34.98 -12.57 27.14
CA ARG A 66 33.81 -12.93 26.34
C ARG A 66 34.31 -13.80 25.18
N PRO A 67 33.71 -14.97 24.91
CA PRO A 67 34.05 -15.75 23.72
C PRO A 67 33.78 -14.88 22.51
N ARG A 68 34.82 -14.56 21.74
CA ARG A 68 34.70 -13.87 20.46
C ARG A 68 33.91 -14.80 19.55
N PHE A 69 32.78 -14.32 19.07
CA PHE A 69 31.97 -14.98 18.06
C PHE A 69 32.82 -15.25 16.81
N GLU A 70 33.16 -16.51 16.57
CA GLU A 70 33.72 -17.06 15.32
C GLU A 70 32.63 -17.10 14.24
N PHE A 71 32.10 -15.94 13.85
CA PHE A 71 31.03 -15.84 12.83
C PHE A 71 31.55 -15.56 11.42
N TYR A 72 32.85 -15.30 11.25
CA TYR A 72 33.43 -14.93 9.94
C TYR A 72 34.34 -15.98 9.33
N THR A 73 34.40 -17.18 9.89
CA THR A 73 35.35 -18.23 9.47
C THR A 73 34.70 -19.46 8.87
N LEU A 74 33.37 -19.55 8.82
CA LEU A 74 32.66 -20.57 8.04
C LEU A 74 31.44 -19.93 7.37
N LEU A 75 31.69 -19.12 6.34
CA LEU A 75 30.77 -19.07 5.21
C LEU A 75 31.33 -20.06 4.18
N PRO A 76 30.93 -21.36 4.21
CA PRO A 76 31.15 -22.20 3.07
C PRO A 76 30.54 -21.51 1.86
N GLU A 77 31.35 -21.37 0.83
CA GLU A 77 30.98 -21.06 -0.54
C GLU A 77 29.76 -21.89 -0.94
N LEU A 78 28.57 -21.33 -0.76
CA LEU A 78 27.41 -21.71 -1.54
C LEU A 78 27.13 -20.53 -2.46
N GLU A 79 28.01 -20.38 -3.45
CA GLU A 79 27.64 -19.74 -4.70
C GLU A 79 26.54 -20.62 -5.31
N VAL A 80 25.32 -20.44 -4.81
CA VAL A 80 24.14 -20.81 -5.58
C VAL A 80 24.23 -19.89 -6.77
N VAL A 81 24.59 -20.46 -7.92
CA VAL A 81 24.37 -19.87 -9.23
C VAL A 81 22.89 -19.56 -9.30
N VAL A 82 22.52 -18.38 -8.81
CA VAL A 82 21.34 -17.68 -9.26
C VAL A 82 21.66 -17.46 -10.72
N PRO A 83 20.94 -18.03 -11.68
CA PRO A 83 21.09 -17.57 -13.05
C PRO A 83 20.87 -16.07 -12.98
N GLU A 84 21.93 -15.30 -13.22
CA GLU A 84 21.84 -13.86 -13.42
C GLU A 84 20.81 -13.71 -14.52
N VAL A 85 19.58 -13.39 -14.14
CA VAL A 85 18.62 -12.85 -15.07
C VAL A 85 19.25 -11.51 -15.37
N PRO A 86 19.86 -11.33 -16.55
CA PRO A 86 20.55 -10.09 -16.82
C PRO A 86 19.48 -9.00 -16.75
N THR A 87 19.54 -8.13 -15.74
CA THR A 87 18.96 -6.80 -15.77
C THR A 87 19.76 -5.97 -16.78
N ARG A 88 19.84 -6.46 -18.02
CA ARG A 88 20.13 -5.62 -19.17
C ARG A 88 18.97 -4.63 -19.23
N PRO A 89 19.25 -3.31 -19.27
CA PRO A 89 18.25 -2.35 -19.70
C PRO A 89 17.73 -2.86 -21.03
N ARG A 90 16.47 -3.30 -21.04
CA ARG A 90 15.85 -3.86 -22.24
C ARG A 90 15.98 -2.80 -23.32
N ALA A 91 16.71 -3.12 -24.39
CA ALA A 91 16.68 -2.31 -25.59
C ALA A 91 15.21 -2.15 -25.98
N ALA A 92 14.74 -0.91 -26.10
CA ALA A 92 13.33 -0.55 -26.17
C ALA A 92 12.54 -1.12 -27.37
N ASN A 93 13.15 -2.01 -28.17
CA ASN A 93 12.62 -2.51 -29.44
C ASN A 93 12.53 -4.04 -29.53
N GLU A 94 12.74 -4.78 -28.45
CA GLU A 94 12.62 -6.25 -28.48
C GLU A 94 11.22 -6.68 -27.96
N PRO A 95 10.51 -7.63 -28.61
CA PRO A 95 9.22 -8.15 -28.14
C PRO A 95 9.36 -8.92 -26.83
N PRO A 96 8.52 -8.66 -25.81
CA PRO A 96 8.70 -9.24 -24.49
C PRO A 96 8.80 -10.77 -24.57
N ALA A 97 9.81 -11.32 -23.89
CA ALA A 97 10.05 -12.76 -23.90
C ALA A 97 8.91 -13.47 -23.14
N PRO A 98 8.45 -14.64 -23.62
CA PRO A 98 7.39 -15.37 -22.94
C PRO A 98 7.86 -15.78 -21.54
N PRO A 99 6.96 -15.73 -20.55
CA PRO A 99 7.34 -16.01 -19.17
C PRO A 99 7.67 -17.50 -18.99
N ALA A 100 8.74 -17.81 -18.24
CA ALA A 100 9.24 -19.19 -18.07
C ALA A 100 8.22 -20.08 -17.33
N ALA A 101 7.94 -21.28 -17.84
CA ALA A 101 6.96 -22.19 -17.25
C ALA A 101 7.37 -22.68 -15.85
N VAL A 102 6.39 -22.83 -14.97
CA VAL A 102 6.58 -23.34 -13.61
C VAL A 102 6.33 -24.84 -13.59
N GLU A 103 7.29 -25.61 -13.09
CA GLU A 103 7.20 -27.08 -13.01
C GLU A 103 7.11 -27.62 -11.58
N ARG A 104 7.34 -26.78 -10.57
CA ARG A 104 7.31 -27.19 -9.16
C ARG A 104 5.88 -27.11 -8.61
N PRO A 105 5.36 -28.18 -7.97
CA PRO A 105 4.03 -28.15 -7.38
C PRO A 105 3.97 -27.20 -6.17
N GLY A 106 2.84 -26.49 -6.04
CA GLY A 106 2.58 -25.56 -4.95
C GLY A 106 1.38 -24.66 -5.22
N THR A 107 1.00 -23.86 -4.23
CA THR A 107 -0.02 -22.82 -4.39
C THR A 107 0.66 -21.52 -4.79
N TYR A 108 0.21 -20.92 -5.88
CA TYR A 108 0.79 -19.72 -6.46
C TYR A 108 -0.24 -18.60 -6.53
N ILE A 109 0.20 -17.36 -6.37
CA ILE A 109 -0.63 -16.18 -6.61
C ILE A 109 0.05 -15.33 -7.69
N LEU A 110 -0.74 -14.72 -8.57
CA LEU A 110 -0.25 -13.74 -9.53
C LEU A 110 -0.53 -12.33 -9.00
N GLN A 111 0.51 -11.57 -8.71
CA GLN A 111 0.41 -10.17 -8.32
C GLN A 111 0.53 -9.29 -9.56
N ALA A 112 -0.58 -8.63 -9.94
CA ALA A 112 -0.63 -7.77 -11.11
C ALA A 112 -0.05 -6.36 -10.86
N GLY A 113 0.10 -5.97 -9.59
CA GLY A 113 0.72 -4.71 -9.20
C GLY A 113 0.60 -4.41 -7.71
N SER A 114 1.34 -3.41 -7.25
CA SER A 114 1.24 -2.82 -5.91
C SER A 114 1.19 -1.31 -6.07
N PHE A 115 0.13 -0.69 -5.58
CA PHE A 115 -0.12 0.74 -5.73
C PHE A 115 -0.18 1.43 -4.36
N ARG A 116 0.18 2.71 -4.30
CA ARG A 116 0.02 3.53 -3.09
C ARG A 116 -1.40 4.09 -2.96
N SER A 117 -2.07 4.35 -4.09
CA SER A 117 -3.46 4.80 -4.11
C SER A 117 -4.42 3.62 -4.25
N THR A 118 -5.51 3.66 -3.48
CA THR A 118 -6.62 2.70 -3.63
C THR A 118 -7.29 2.82 -4.99
N GLU A 119 -7.39 4.04 -5.54
CA GLU A 119 -8.03 4.30 -6.83
C GLU A 119 -7.23 3.71 -7.99
N GLU A 120 -5.90 3.73 -7.91
CA GLU A 120 -5.02 3.08 -8.88
C GLU A 120 -5.20 1.56 -8.86
N ALA A 121 -5.23 0.97 -7.66
CA ALA A 121 -5.49 -0.46 -7.49
C ALA A 121 -6.88 -0.87 -8.01
N ASP A 122 -7.89 -0.02 -7.78
CA ASP A 122 -9.24 -0.25 -8.27
C ASP A 122 -9.35 -0.14 -9.79
N ARG A 123 -8.66 0.82 -10.40
CA ARG A 123 -8.55 0.90 -11.87
C ARG A 123 -7.92 -0.36 -12.44
N MET A 124 -6.83 -0.86 -11.82
CA MET A 124 -6.20 -2.10 -12.26
C MET A 124 -7.12 -3.31 -12.11
N ARG A 125 -7.83 -3.42 -10.97
CA ARG A 125 -8.85 -4.46 -10.76
C ARG A 125 -9.95 -4.39 -11.81
N ALA A 126 -10.44 -3.19 -12.15
CA ALA A 126 -11.44 -2.99 -13.18
C ALA A 126 -10.92 -3.43 -14.55
N SER A 127 -9.70 -3.06 -14.93
CA SER A 127 -9.06 -3.52 -16.16
C SER A 127 -8.97 -5.05 -16.24
N LEU A 128 -8.59 -5.71 -15.14
CA LEU A 128 -8.57 -7.17 -15.06
C LEU A 128 -9.99 -7.76 -15.17
N ALA A 129 -10.99 -7.15 -14.56
CA ALA A 129 -12.38 -7.58 -14.63
C ALA A 129 -12.96 -7.48 -16.05
N LEU A 130 -12.55 -6.46 -16.83
CA LEU A 130 -12.90 -6.35 -18.25
C LEU A 130 -12.33 -7.49 -19.09
N LEU A 131 -11.17 -8.02 -18.69
CA LEU A 131 -10.60 -9.25 -19.24
C LEU A 131 -11.26 -10.50 -18.65
N GLY A 132 -12.31 -10.39 -17.83
CA GLY A 132 -12.92 -11.53 -17.14
C GLY A 132 -11.98 -12.23 -16.16
N VAL A 133 -10.94 -11.54 -15.69
CA VAL A 133 -10.00 -12.04 -14.69
C VAL A 133 -10.41 -11.48 -13.33
N GLN A 134 -10.73 -12.38 -12.40
CA GLN A 134 -11.05 -11.97 -11.04
C GLN A 134 -9.78 -11.64 -10.27
N SER A 135 -9.76 -10.45 -9.66
CA SER A 135 -8.64 -10.00 -8.84
C SER A 135 -9.14 -9.39 -7.53
N ASN A 136 -8.31 -9.51 -6.49
CA ASN A 136 -8.56 -8.96 -5.17
C ASN A 136 -7.52 -7.88 -4.84
N VAL A 137 -7.98 -6.79 -4.25
CA VAL A 137 -7.11 -5.71 -3.76
C VAL A 137 -6.91 -5.92 -2.26
N GLN A 138 -5.67 -6.16 -1.85
CA GLN A 138 -5.30 -6.30 -0.45
C GLN A 138 -4.48 -5.09 0.00
N ALA A 139 -4.96 -4.39 1.03
CA ALA A 139 -4.18 -3.38 1.72
C ALA A 139 -3.21 -4.06 2.70
N VAL A 140 -1.92 -3.76 2.58
CA VAL A 140 -0.87 -4.24 3.48
C VAL A 140 -0.02 -3.04 3.88
N THR A 141 0.06 -2.79 5.20
CA THR A 141 0.95 -1.77 5.75
C THR A 141 2.30 -2.43 6.04
N VAL A 142 3.36 -1.92 5.41
CA VAL A 142 4.74 -2.35 5.62
C VAL A 142 5.48 -1.15 6.18
N ASP A 143 6.00 -1.29 7.40
CA ASP A 143 6.56 -0.20 8.20
C ASP A 143 5.53 0.93 8.39
N THR A 144 5.65 2.00 7.61
CA THR A 144 4.77 3.19 7.65
C THR A 144 3.97 3.37 6.35
N ASP A 145 4.31 2.64 5.28
CA ASP A 145 3.67 2.77 3.97
C ASP A 145 2.52 1.75 3.81
N THR A 146 1.34 2.23 3.44
CA THR A 146 0.21 1.36 3.06
C THR A 146 0.22 1.10 1.55
N TRP A 147 0.29 -0.18 1.19
CA TRP A 147 0.29 -0.64 -0.19
C TRP A 147 -0.98 -1.42 -0.52
N HIS A 148 -1.55 -1.14 -1.68
CA HIS A 148 -2.69 -1.85 -2.26
C HIS A 148 -2.20 -2.82 -3.32
N ARG A 149 -2.11 -4.11 -2.97
CA ARG A 149 -1.63 -5.17 -3.86
C ARG A 149 -2.81 -5.80 -4.59
N VAL A 150 -2.74 -5.84 -5.91
CA VAL A 150 -3.74 -6.49 -6.75
C VAL A 150 -3.28 -7.92 -7.03
N ARG A 151 -4.01 -8.89 -6.50
CA ARG A 151 -3.68 -10.32 -6.55
C ARG A 151 -4.74 -11.09 -7.30
N ILE A 152 -4.33 -12.08 -8.09
CA ILE A 152 -5.19 -12.94 -8.89
C ILE A 152 -4.97 -14.36 -8.42
N GLY A 153 -6.05 -14.96 -7.89
CA GLY A 153 -6.13 -16.35 -7.50
C GLY A 153 -5.14 -16.77 -6.42
N PRO A 154 -5.47 -17.85 -5.70
CA PRO A 154 -4.52 -18.93 -5.47
C PRO A 154 -4.72 -19.98 -6.58
N PHE A 155 -3.69 -20.23 -7.35
CA PHE A 155 -3.61 -21.29 -8.35
C PHE A 155 -2.89 -22.50 -7.75
N THR A 156 -3.55 -23.65 -7.77
CA THR A 156 -2.95 -24.94 -7.41
C THR A 156 -2.52 -25.73 -8.65
N ASP A 157 -3.16 -25.47 -9.79
CA ASP A 157 -2.81 -26.05 -11.08
C ASP A 157 -1.80 -25.15 -11.82
N LEU A 158 -0.66 -25.74 -12.19
CA LEU A 158 0.41 -25.02 -12.89
C LEU A 158 0.05 -24.71 -14.34
N GLY A 159 -0.77 -25.54 -14.98
CA GLY A 159 -1.26 -25.32 -16.33
C GLY A 159 -2.16 -24.09 -16.41
N GLU A 160 -3.12 -23.98 -15.50
CA GLU A 160 -4.00 -22.80 -15.36
C GLU A 160 -3.20 -21.53 -15.04
N LEU A 161 -2.24 -21.62 -14.13
CA LEU A 161 -1.34 -20.51 -13.79
C LEU A 161 -0.59 -19.99 -15.02
N ASN A 162 0.06 -20.89 -15.78
CA ASN A 162 0.82 -20.53 -16.97
C ASN A 162 -0.09 -19.94 -18.05
N GLN A 163 -1.27 -20.54 -18.30
CA GLN A 163 -2.25 -20.03 -19.25
C GLN A 163 -2.77 -18.63 -18.88
N MET A 164 -3.08 -18.41 -17.60
CA MET A 164 -3.53 -17.11 -17.10
C MET A 164 -2.45 -16.06 -17.29
N ARG A 165 -1.20 -16.40 -16.94
CA ARG A 165 -0.05 -15.50 -17.09
C ARG A 165 0.20 -15.14 -18.55
N ASP A 166 0.15 -16.11 -19.46
CA ASP A 166 0.33 -15.87 -20.90
C ASP A 166 -0.81 -15.01 -21.48
N ARG A 167 -2.03 -15.19 -20.97
CA ARG A 167 -3.16 -14.34 -21.32
C ARG A 167 -2.95 -12.90 -20.87
N LEU A 168 -2.56 -12.68 -19.62
CA LEU A 168 -2.29 -11.34 -19.09
C LEU A 168 -1.13 -10.67 -19.83
N HIS A 169 -0.08 -11.44 -20.14
CA HIS A 169 1.06 -10.97 -20.91
C HIS A 169 0.68 -10.45 -22.30
N ARG A 170 -0.23 -11.15 -23.01
CA ARG A 170 -0.75 -10.71 -24.32
C ARG A 170 -1.58 -9.42 -24.26
N HIS A 171 -2.01 -9.02 -23.08
CA HIS A 171 -2.70 -7.75 -22.82
C HIS A 171 -1.78 -6.71 -22.18
N ASP A 172 -0.45 -6.89 -22.30
CA ASP A 172 0.58 -6.01 -21.73
C ASP A 172 0.52 -5.87 -20.19
N ILE A 173 -0.13 -6.83 -19.52
CA ILE A 173 -0.21 -6.88 -18.06
C ILE A 173 0.92 -7.77 -17.54
N GLN A 174 1.93 -7.12 -16.96
CA GLN A 174 3.01 -7.83 -16.28
C GLN A 174 2.54 -8.31 -14.91
N THR A 175 2.75 -9.59 -14.62
CA THR A 175 2.41 -10.17 -13.31
C THR A 175 3.64 -10.74 -12.65
N LEU A 176 3.77 -10.50 -11.35
CA LEU A 176 4.77 -11.13 -10.51
C LEU A 176 4.16 -12.37 -9.85
N MET A 177 4.83 -13.50 -9.99
CA MET A 177 4.40 -14.75 -9.35
C MET A 177 4.96 -14.83 -7.94
N VAL A 178 4.10 -15.14 -6.97
CA VAL A 178 4.48 -15.42 -5.58
C VAL A 178 4.02 -16.81 -5.21
N ARG A 179 4.92 -17.64 -4.69
CA ARG A 179 4.56 -18.93 -4.09
C ARG A 179 4.02 -18.67 -2.69
N LEU A 180 2.83 -19.15 -2.39
CA LEU A 180 2.32 -19.11 -1.03
C LEU A 180 3.07 -20.18 -0.22
N ALA A 181 3.88 -19.74 0.73
CA ALA A 181 4.44 -20.64 1.73
C ALA A 181 3.28 -21.06 2.64
N THR A 182 2.86 -22.31 2.53
CA THR A 182 2.10 -22.95 3.61
C THR A 182 3.12 -23.26 4.70
N ASP A 183 3.20 -22.39 5.71
CA ASP A 183 3.79 -22.78 7.00
C ASP A 183 2.95 -23.96 7.52
N ALA A 184 3.59 -25.11 7.63
CA ALA A 184 3.02 -26.37 8.12
C ALA A 184 3.68 -26.73 9.45
#